data_AF-A0A0J6SZ44-F1
#
_entry.id   AF-A0A0J6SZ44-F1
#
_cell.length_a   1.000
_cell.length_b   1.000
_cell.length_c   1.000
_cell.angle_alpha   90.00
_cell.angle_beta   90.00
_cell.angle_gamma   90.00
#
_symmetry.space_group_name_H-M   'P 1'
#
loop_
_entity.id
_entity.type
_entity.pdbx_description
1 polymer ?
#
loop_
_entity_poly.entity_id
_entity_poly.type
_entity_poly.pdbx_seq_one_letter_code
_entity_poly.pdbx_strand_id
1 'polypeptide(L)' 'MSLPIPAWLRRRGYSRRTKLAVAGACERTARRRADAAESESRCQIIAFPARPLAMARLALAEAAQARTSLALEA' A
#
# COMPACT_ATOMS: atom_id res chain seq x y z
N MET A 1 -10.76 26.61 -21.66
CA MET A 1 -11.62 25.63 -20.94
C MET A 1 -11.60 25.97 -19.46
N SER A 2 -12.73 26.37 -18.88
CA SER A 2 -12.83 26.62 -17.43
C SER A 2 -13.03 25.30 -16.70
N LEU A 3 -12.20 25.02 -15.70
CA LEU A 3 -12.35 23.80 -14.91
C LEU A 3 -13.54 23.94 -13.97
N PRO A 4 -14.53 23.03 -14.04
CA PRO A 4 -15.67 23.08 -13.15
C PRO A 4 -15.20 22.86 -11.71
N ILE A 5 -15.67 23.69 -10.78
CA ILE A 5 -15.35 23.55 -9.36
C ILE A 5 -16.00 22.25 -8.84
N PRO A 6 -15.23 21.31 -8.26
CA PRO A 6 -15.75 20.04 -7.73
C PRO A 6 -16.79 20.25 -6.64
N ALA A 7 -17.79 19.37 -6.55
CA ALA A 7 -18.91 19.50 -5.61
C ALA A 7 -18.46 19.62 -4.15
N TRP A 8 -17.46 18.83 -3.74
CA TRP A 8 -16.89 18.87 -2.39
C TRP A 8 -16.19 20.21 -2.06
N LEU A 9 -15.72 20.93 -3.08
CA LEU A 9 -15.02 22.21 -2.94
C LEU A 9 -15.99 23.41 -2.94
N ARG A 10 -17.19 23.25 -3.53
CA ARG A 10 -18.19 24.33 -3.59
C ARG A 10 -18.64 24.81 -2.22
N ARG A 11 -18.79 23.88 -1.27
CA ARG A 11 -19.26 24.13 0.10
C ARG A 11 -18.19 24.76 1.02
N ARG A 12 -16.94 24.86 0.58
CA ARG A 12 -15.86 25.49 1.36
C ARG A 12 -15.95 27.01 1.27
N GLY A 13 -15.65 27.71 2.36
CA GLY A 13 -15.64 29.18 2.47
C GLY A 13 -14.51 29.89 1.71
N TYR A 14 -13.86 29.23 0.75
CA TYR A 14 -12.79 29.84 -0.05
C TYR A 14 -13.32 30.82 -1.09
N SER A 15 -12.50 31.81 -1.43
CA SER A 15 -12.75 32.70 -2.56
C SER A 15 -12.89 31.91 -3.88
N ARG A 16 -13.61 32.47 -4.86
CA ARG A 16 -13.77 31.84 -6.19
C ARG A 16 -12.42 31.55 -6.86
N ARG A 17 -11.45 32.46 -6.73
CA ARG A 17 -10.10 32.31 -7.29
C ARG A 17 -9.36 31.13 -6.66
N THR A 18 -9.42 31.00 -5.33
CA THR A 18 -8.83 29.87 -4.60
C THR A 18 -9.47 28.55 -5.01
N LYS A 19 -10.80 28.50 -5.17
CA LYS A 19 -11.49 27.29 -5.63
C LYS A 19 -11.01 26.81 -7.00
N LEU A 20 -10.80 27.74 -7.94
CA LEU A 20 -10.25 27.41 -9.27
C LEU A 20 -8.80 26.93 -9.20
N ALA A 21 -7.96 27.56 -8.36
CA ALA A 21 -6.57 27.14 -8.18
C ALA A 21 -6.48 25.71 -7.63
N VAL A 22 -7.29 25.38 -6.61
CA VAL A 22 -7.36 24.03 -6.03
C VAL A 22 -7.91 23.02 -7.03
N ALA A 23 -9.00 23.35 -7.75
CA ALA A 23 -9.56 22.48 -8.79
C ALA A 23 -8.52 22.14 -9.86
N GLY A 24 -7.76 23.14 -10.34
CA GLY A 24 -6.67 22.92 -11.30
C GLY A 24 -5.51 22.11 -10.73
N ALA A 25 -5.16 22.31 -9.46
CA ALA A 25 -4.14 21.49 -8.80
C ALA A 25 -4.57 20.02 -8.71
N CYS A 26 -5.81 19.76 -8.30
CA CYS A 26 -6.36 18.40 -8.23
C CYS A 26 -6.35 17.71 -9.60
N GLU A 27 -6.77 18.41 -10.66
CA GLU A 27 -6.75 17.85 -12.02
C GLU A 27 -5.33 17.52 -12.48
N ARG A 28 -4.37 18.44 -12.29
CA ARG A 28 -2.95 18.17 -12.62
C ARG A 28 -2.40 16.97 -11.88
N THR A 29 -2.71 16.85 -10.58
CA THR A 29 -2.29 15.70 -9.78
C THR A 29 -2.95 14.40 -10.22
N ALA A 30 -4.24 14.45 -10.58
CA ALA A 30 -4.96 13.29 -11.09
C ALA A 30 -4.40 12.82 -12.44
N ARG A 31 -4.12 13.74 -13.37
CA ARG A 31 -3.45 13.44 -14.64
C ARG A 31 -2.09 12.82 -14.41
N ARG A 32 -1.26 13.43 -13.56
CA ARG A 32 0.05 12.86 -13.18
C ARG A 32 -0.04 11.47 -12.58
N ARG A 33 -1.09 11.17 -11.79
CA ARG A 33 -1.30 9.82 -11.24
C ARG A 33 -1.80 8.83 -12.29
N ALA A 34 -2.62 9.26 -13.23
CA ALA A 34 -3.06 8.44 -14.34
C ALA A 34 -1.89 8.12 -15.28
N ASP A 35 -1.06 9.11 -15.59
CA ASP A 35 0.19 8.94 -16.36
C ASP A 35 1.20 8.09 -15.57
N ALA A 36 1.22 8.22 -14.24
CA ALA A 36 2.02 7.40 -13.33
C ALA A 36 1.36 6.06 -12.95
N ALA A 37 0.29 5.62 -13.62
CA ALA A 37 -0.17 4.22 -13.47
C ALA A 37 0.90 3.22 -13.94
N GLU A 38 1.92 3.71 -14.66
CA GLU A 38 3.15 3.00 -15.00
C GLU A 38 4.33 3.29 -14.05
N SER A 39 4.11 3.99 -12.92
CA SER A 39 5.11 4.01 -11.85
C SER A 39 5.00 2.70 -11.11
N GLU A 40 5.71 1.71 -11.63
CA GLU A 40 6.37 0.65 -10.89
C GLU A 40 6.38 0.94 -9.38
N SER A 41 5.39 0.41 -8.67
CA SER A 41 5.43 0.30 -7.22
C SER A 41 6.46 -0.78 -6.89
N ARG A 42 7.73 -0.51 -7.20
CA ARG A 42 8.91 -1.26 -6.78
C ARG A 42 9.17 -0.92 -5.32
N CYS A 43 8.16 -1.16 -4.46
CA CYS A 43 8.39 -1.27 -3.04
C CYS A 43 9.27 -2.50 -2.85
N GLN A 44 10.57 -2.29 -2.66
CA GLN A 44 11.45 -3.38 -2.23
C GLN A 44 10.99 -3.83 -0.84
N ILE A 45 10.54 -5.07 -0.74
CA ILE A 45 10.18 -5.68 0.54
C ILE A 45 11.49 -5.93 1.29
N ILE A 46 11.79 -5.07 2.27
CA ILE A 46 12.91 -5.29 3.19
C ILE A 46 12.43 -6.28 4.25
N ALA A 47 12.97 -7.50 4.23
CA ALA A 47 12.64 -8.50 5.23
C ALA A 47 13.13 -8.04 6.61
N PHE A 48 12.23 -8.07 7.60
CA PHE A 48 12.63 -7.88 8.99
C PHE A 48 13.46 -9.10 9.45
N PRO A 49 14.52 -8.89 10.25
CA PRO A 49 15.29 -9.99 10.79
C PRO A 49 14.38 -10.91 11.62
N ALA A 50 14.41 -12.20 11.30
CA ALA A 50 13.63 -13.19 12.02
C ALA A 50 14.04 -13.20 13.49
N ARG A 51 13.06 -13.08 14.40
CA ARG A 51 13.31 -13.14 15.84
C ARG A 51 13.81 -14.56 16.17
N PRO A 52 14.86 -14.76 16.98
CA PRO A 52 15.40 -16.09 17.30
C PRO A 52 14.34 -17.07 17.82
N LEU A 53 13.37 -16.54 18.58
CA LEU A 53 12.23 -17.29 19.11
C LEU A 53 11.28 -17.83 18.03
N ALA A 54 11.14 -17.13 16.89
CA ALA A 54 10.33 -17.60 15.77
C ALA A 54 11.01 -18.78 15.04
N MET A 55 12.33 -18.74 14.89
CA MET A 55 13.11 -19.84 14.32
C MET A 55 13.07 -21.08 15.22
N ALA A 56 13.18 -20.90 16.53
CA ALA A 56 13.08 -22.01 17.49
C ALA A 56 11.71 -22.72 17.45
N ARG A 57 10.62 -21.98 17.23
CA ARG A 57 9.26 -22.55 17.11
C ARG A 57 9.07 -23.36 15.83
N LEU A 58 9.65 -22.90 14.72
CA LEU A 58 9.61 -23.64 13.44
C LEU A 58 10.41 -24.94 13.54
N ALA A 59 11.63 -24.87 14.07
CA ALA A 59 12.46 -26.06 14.27
C ALA A 59 11.80 -27.10 15.19
N LEU A 60 11.10 -26.65 16.24
CA LEU A 60 10.35 -27.55 17.13
C LEU A 60 9.16 -28.20 16.41
N ALA A 61 8.45 -27.45 15.56
CA ALA A 61 7.32 -27.96 14.78
C ALA A 61 7.78 -28.98 13.73
N GLU A 62 8.89 -28.72 13.05
CA GLU A 62 9.51 -29.63 12.09
C GLU A 62 9.99 -30.92 12.78
N ALA A 63 10.63 -30.81 13.94
CA ALA A 63 11.06 -31.96 14.72
C ALA A 63 9.88 -32.81 15.24
N ALA A 64 8.77 -32.16 15.61
CA ALA A 64 7.54 -32.86 15.98
C ALA A 64 6.95 -33.61 14.79
N GLN A 65 6.86 -32.97 13.62
CA GLN A 65 6.35 -33.59 12.39
C GLN A 65 7.20 -34.78 11.94
N ALA A 66 8.53 -34.66 11.99
CA ALA A 66 9.46 -35.74 11.65
C ALA A 66 9.30 -36.97 12.57
N ARG A 67 9.01 -36.75 13.86
CA ARG A 67 8.71 -37.83 14.80
C ARG A 67 7.37 -38.50 14.49
N THR A 68 6.36 -37.71 14.13
CA THR A 68 5.04 -38.23 13.77
C THR A 68 5.09 -39.05 12.48
N SER A 69 5.85 -38.63 11.47
CA SER A 69 6.03 -39.40 10.24
C SER A 69 6.76 -40.72 10.48
N LEU A 70 7.82 -40.72 11.30
CA LEU A 70 8.53 -41.96 11.65
C LEU A 70 7.65 -42.94 12.44
N ALA A 71 6.74 -42.44 13.27
CA ALA A 71 5.78 -43.27 14.00
C ALA A 71 4.65 -43.83 13.12
N LEU A 72 4.45 -43.28 11.93
CA LEU A 72 3.42 -43.72 10.98
C LEU A 72 3.98 -44.70 9.92
N GLU A 73 5.29 -44.72 9.74
CA GLU A 73 6.01 -45.65 8.85
C GLU A 73 6.46 -46.95 9.55
N ALA A 74 6.33 -47.05 10.88
CA ALA A 74 6.66 -48.22 11.70
C ALA A 74 5.41 -49.05 12.04
#